data_AF-A0A851AMC3-F1
#
_entry.id   AF-A0A851AMC3-F1
#
_cell.length_a   1.000
_cell.length_b   1.000
_cell.length_c   1.000
_cell.angle_alpha   90.00
_cell.angle_beta   90.00
_cell.angle_gamma   90.00
#
_symmetry.space_group_name_H-M   'P 1'
#
loop_
_entity.id
_entity.type
_entity.pdbx_description
1 polymer ?
#
loop_
_entity_poly.entity_id
_entity_poly.type
_entity_poly.pdbx_seq_one_letter_code
_entity_poly.pdbx_strand_id
1 'polypeptide(L)'
;ANHAEHHEGRHYSIPLEEVKAVFPHGLPYRFQQQIKTFNEACLMVRKPALELFTYLKSSNFAHPAVRYVIYGEKGTGKTMTLCHVVHYCARQGWLVLHIPDAHLWVKNCRELMQSSYNKERLDQPLQASFWLKNFKTSNERFLKEIKTQKKYVWGKRESTEEGRPLGEVVEQGLARVRNASDAVGVVLKEIKQQCHLGSFRLLVAVDGVNALWGRTTLKKEDKSPVRSDML
;
A
#
# COMPACT_ATOMS: atom_id res chain seq x y z
N ALA A 1 3.31 3.71 -18.94
CA ALA A 1 3.55 4.82 -19.89
C ALA A 1 5.04 4.85 -20.21
N ASN A 2 5.41 4.93 -21.49
CA ASN A 2 6.81 4.90 -21.93
C ASN A 2 7.38 6.32 -21.98
N HIS A 3 7.55 6.96 -20.82
CA HIS A 3 8.16 8.29 -20.74
C HIS A 3 9.69 8.21 -20.87
N ALA A 4 10.26 9.28 -21.42
CA ALA A 4 11.69 9.46 -21.71
C ALA A 4 12.09 10.91 -21.39
N GLU A 5 13.39 11.21 -21.42
CA GLU A 5 13.93 12.53 -21.04
C GLU A 5 13.31 13.69 -21.83
N HIS A 6 13.04 13.53 -23.12
CA HIS A 6 12.41 14.59 -23.94
C HIS A 6 10.95 14.90 -23.55
N HIS A 7 10.32 14.07 -22.69
CA HIS A 7 8.99 14.33 -22.14
C HIS A 7 9.02 15.15 -20.84
N GLU A 8 10.20 15.48 -20.32
CA GLU A 8 10.33 16.26 -19.09
C GLU A 8 9.53 17.59 -19.16
N GLY A 9 8.81 17.90 -18.08
CA GLY A 9 7.99 19.10 -17.97
C GLY A 9 6.65 19.02 -18.69
N ARG A 10 6.41 17.99 -19.51
CA ARG A 10 5.12 17.78 -20.17
C ARG A 10 4.13 17.11 -19.23
N HIS A 11 2.85 17.39 -19.44
CA HIS A 11 1.75 16.74 -18.74
C HIS A 11 1.21 15.61 -19.59
N TYR A 12 0.98 14.45 -18.98
CA TYR A 12 0.25 13.35 -19.61
C TYR A 12 -1.05 13.12 -18.86
N SER A 13 -2.10 12.71 -19.58
CA SER A 13 -3.40 12.40 -19.01
C SER A 13 -3.48 10.94 -18.59
N ILE A 14 -4.12 10.72 -17.44
CA ILE A 14 -4.50 9.40 -16.94
C ILE A 14 -6.04 9.29 -17.10
N PRO A 15 -6.55 8.26 -17.79
CA PRO A 15 -7.99 8.01 -17.85
C PRO A 15 -8.59 7.92 -16.44
N LEU A 16 -9.74 8.54 -16.21
CA LEU A 16 -10.36 8.60 -14.87
C LEU A 16 -10.71 7.21 -14.31
N GLU A 17 -11.00 6.24 -15.18
CA GLU A 17 -11.19 4.84 -14.79
C GLU A 17 -9.91 4.22 -14.22
N GLU A 18 -8.78 4.49 -14.87
CA GLU A 18 -7.46 4.05 -14.41
C GLU A 18 -7.05 4.75 -13.11
N VAL A 19 -7.42 6.02 -12.94
CA VAL A 19 -7.22 6.71 -11.65
C VAL A 19 -7.96 6.00 -10.52
N LYS A 20 -9.22 5.58 -10.73
CA LYS A 20 -10.00 4.85 -9.71
C LYS A 20 -9.42 3.48 -9.40
N ALA A 21 -8.91 2.77 -10.41
CA ALA A 21 -8.32 1.44 -10.24
C ALA A 21 -6.94 1.49 -9.56
N VAL A 22 -6.05 2.36 -10.04
CA VAL A 22 -4.65 2.44 -9.58
C VAL A 22 -4.53 3.26 -8.29
N PHE A 23 -5.36 4.29 -8.14
CA PHE A 23 -5.34 5.20 -6.99
C PHE A 23 -6.69 5.32 -6.29
N PRO A 24 -7.25 4.21 -5.75
CA PRO A 24 -8.39 4.30 -4.84
C PRO A 24 -8.04 5.11 -3.58
N HIS A 25 -6.75 5.19 -3.24
CA HIS A 25 -6.18 6.12 -2.27
C HIS A 25 -4.83 6.69 -2.72
N GLY A 26 -4.30 7.64 -1.95
CA GLY A 26 -2.89 8.08 -2.00
C GLY A 26 -2.58 9.25 -2.91
N LEU A 27 -3.50 9.67 -3.78
CA LEU A 27 -3.39 10.98 -4.40
C LEU A 27 -3.52 12.08 -3.34
N PRO A 28 -2.70 13.14 -3.36
CA PRO A 28 -2.85 14.27 -2.47
C PRO A 28 -4.24 14.91 -2.58
N TYR A 29 -4.84 15.30 -1.45
CA TYR A 29 -6.19 15.87 -1.41
C TYR A 29 -6.39 17.05 -2.39
N ARG A 30 -5.42 17.98 -2.44
CA ARG A 30 -5.47 19.11 -3.37
C ARG A 30 -5.46 18.68 -4.83
N PHE A 31 -4.73 17.61 -5.15
CA PHE A 31 -4.71 17.06 -6.50
C PHE A 31 -6.02 16.35 -6.84
N GLN A 32 -6.64 15.65 -5.89
CA GLN A 32 -7.99 15.10 -6.07
C GLN A 32 -9.03 16.20 -6.36
N GLN A 33 -8.94 17.35 -5.66
CA GLN A 33 -9.79 18.51 -5.95
C GLN A 33 -9.55 19.05 -7.37
N GLN A 34 -8.30 19.14 -7.79
CA GLN A 34 -7.96 19.56 -9.16
C GLN A 34 -8.56 18.63 -10.22
N ILE A 35 -8.42 17.31 -10.04
CA ILE A 35 -9.02 16.32 -10.96
C ILE A 35 -10.55 16.50 -11.02
N LYS A 36 -11.20 16.70 -9.86
CA LYS A 36 -12.64 16.92 -9.81
C LYS A 36 -13.07 18.21 -10.51
N THR A 37 -12.31 19.29 -10.38
CA THR A 37 -12.61 20.58 -11.00
C THR A 37 -12.38 20.57 -12.51
N PHE A 38 -11.28 19.99 -12.97
CA PHE A 38 -10.94 19.98 -14.40
C PHE A 38 -11.56 18.80 -15.15
N ASN A 39 -12.12 17.82 -14.43
CA ASN A 39 -12.64 16.58 -14.99
C ASN A 39 -11.60 15.79 -15.81
N GLU A 40 -10.32 15.98 -15.49
CA GLU A 40 -9.18 15.31 -16.12
C GLU A 40 -8.08 15.09 -15.07
N ALA A 41 -7.30 14.02 -15.23
CA ALA A 41 -6.17 13.73 -14.37
C ALA A 41 -4.85 13.87 -15.14
N CYS A 42 -4.27 15.06 -15.08
CA CYS A 42 -3.02 15.40 -15.77
C CYS A 42 -1.84 15.43 -14.79
N LEU A 43 -0.81 14.62 -15.05
CA LEU A 43 0.38 14.51 -14.21
C LEU A 43 1.62 14.95 -15.00
N MET A 44 2.47 15.79 -14.41
CA MET A 44 3.71 16.26 -15.02
C MET A 44 4.83 15.21 -14.95
N VAL A 45 5.52 14.96 -16.06
CA VAL A 45 6.73 14.15 -16.09
C VAL A 45 7.90 14.96 -15.51
N ARG A 46 8.57 14.41 -14.48
CA ARG A 46 9.67 15.09 -13.77
C ARG A 46 10.94 14.24 -13.77
N LYS A 47 12.11 14.89 -13.75
CA LYS A 47 13.42 14.20 -13.71
C LYS A 47 13.51 13.08 -12.66
N PRO A 48 13.10 13.28 -11.39
CA PRO A 48 13.24 12.22 -10.38
C PRO A 48 12.39 10.97 -10.69
N ALA A 49 11.25 11.12 -11.36
CA ALA A 49 10.43 9.98 -11.77
C ALA A 49 11.09 9.22 -12.94
N LEU A 50 11.65 9.96 -13.91
CA LEU A 50 12.38 9.38 -15.04
C LEU A 50 13.61 8.60 -14.58
N GLU A 51 14.37 9.15 -13.64
CA GLU A 51 15.53 8.49 -13.02
C GLU A 51 15.11 7.16 -12.35
N LEU A 52 14.04 7.17 -11.55
CA LEU A 52 13.49 5.96 -10.94
C LEU A 52 13.02 4.93 -11.99
N PHE A 53 12.45 5.37 -13.13
CA PHE A 53 12.10 4.46 -14.21
C PHE A 53 13.32 3.77 -14.81
N THR A 54 14.43 4.49 -14.97
CA THR A 54 15.69 3.90 -15.45
C THR A 54 16.16 2.81 -14.48
N TYR A 55 16.17 3.08 -13.17
CA TYR A 55 16.56 2.09 -12.17
C TYR A 55 15.62 0.88 -12.12
N LEU A 56 14.30 1.11 -12.22
CA LEU A 56 13.32 0.02 -12.25
C LEU A 56 13.44 -0.84 -13.52
N LYS A 57 13.78 -0.24 -14.66
CA LYS A 57 14.02 -0.98 -15.91
C LYS A 57 15.30 -1.81 -15.86
N SER A 58 16.35 -1.31 -15.22
CA SER A 58 17.62 -2.01 -15.06
C SER A 58 17.67 -2.96 -13.85
N SER A 59 16.57 -3.06 -13.09
CA SER A 59 16.53 -3.87 -11.86
C SER A 59 16.54 -5.36 -12.18
N ASN A 60 17.47 -6.10 -11.56
CA ASN A 60 17.52 -7.55 -11.61
C ASN A 60 16.75 -8.15 -10.42
N PHE A 61 15.66 -8.86 -10.70
CA PHE A 61 14.77 -9.47 -9.71
C PHE A 61 15.37 -10.71 -9.00
N ALA A 62 16.52 -11.21 -9.46
CA ALA A 62 17.26 -12.25 -8.74
C ALA A 62 18.01 -11.69 -7.51
N HIS A 63 18.24 -10.38 -7.46
CA HIS A 63 18.87 -9.73 -6.31
C HIS A 63 17.86 -9.38 -5.22
N PRO A 64 18.32 -9.15 -3.98
CA PRO A 64 17.46 -8.66 -2.91
C PRO A 64 16.71 -7.37 -3.28
N ALA A 65 15.54 -7.16 -2.68
CA ALA A 65 14.71 -5.99 -2.95
C ALA A 65 15.47 -4.66 -2.75
N VAL A 66 15.54 -3.87 -3.83
CA VAL A 66 16.17 -2.54 -3.82
C VAL A 66 15.26 -1.54 -3.12
N ARG A 67 15.85 -0.69 -2.26
CA ARG A 67 15.12 0.32 -1.48
C ARG A 67 15.44 1.71 -2.02
N TYR A 68 14.41 2.41 -2.49
CA TYR A 68 14.52 3.79 -2.97
C TYR A 68 13.87 4.75 -1.95
N VAL A 69 14.49 5.91 -1.73
CA VAL A 69 13.97 6.94 -0.82
C VAL A 69 13.87 8.26 -1.58
N ILE A 70 12.65 8.80 -1.70
CA ILE A 70 12.40 10.11 -2.30
C ILE A 70 12.40 11.16 -1.19
N TYR A 71 13.38 12.06 -1.18
CA TYR A 71 13.52 13.12 -0.19
C TYR A 71 13.58 14.51 -0.84
N GLY A 72 13.46 15.55 -0.02
CA GLY A 72 13.46 16.95 -0.46
C GLY A 72 12.54 17.83 0.39
N GLU A 73 12.54 19.13 0.11
CA GLU A 73 11.80 20.14 0.90
C GLU A 73 10.28 19.93 0.88
N LYS A 74 9.57 20.61 1.79
CA LYS A 74 8.11 20.54 1.87
C LYS A 74 7.48 21.13 0.60
N GLY A 75 6.55 20.39 -0.01
CA GLY A 75 5.84 20.87 -1.21
C GLY A 75 6.56 20.64 -2.54
N THR A 76 7.71 19.96 -2.57
CA THR A 76 8.46 19.70 -3.81
C THR A 76 7.89 18.59 -4.70
N GLY A 77 6.69 18.05 -4.40
CA GLY A 77 6.01 17.05 -5.22
C GLY A 77 6.51 15.61 -5.07
N LYS A 78 7.13 15.25 -3.94
CA LYS A 78 7.62 13.88 -3.66
C LYS A 78 6.52 12.82 -3.80
N THR A 79 5.36 13.03 -3.17
CA THR A 79 4.20 12.14 -3.27
C THR A 79 3.75 11.97 -4.72
N MET A 80 3.71 13.06 -5.50
CA MET A 80 3.34 12.98 -6.92
C MET A 80 4.34 12.19 -7.75
N THR A 81 5.64 12.30 -7.45
CA THR A 81 6.68 11.44 -8.05
C THR A 81 6.44 9.97 -7.69
N LEU A 82 6.12 9.66 -6.43
CA LEU A 82 5.78 8.29 -6.00
C LEU A 82 4.53 7.77 -6.72
N CYS A 83 3.47 8.58 -6.84
CA CYS A 83 2.27 8.20 -7.58
C CYS A 83 2.59 7.93 -9.06
N HIS A 84 3.44 8.73 -9.69
CA HIS A 84 3.87 8.49 -11.07
C HIS A 84 4.56 7.12 -11.21
N VAL A 85 5.39 6.73 -10.24
CA VAL A 85 6.01 5.40 -10.18
C VAL A 85 4.99 4.29 -9.98
N VAL A 86 4.04 4.48 -9.08
CA VAL A 86 2.94 3.52 -8.86
C VAL A 86 2.14 3.29 -10.14
N HIS A 87 1.76 4.36 -10.85
CA HIS A 87 1.04 4.25 -12.14
C HIS A 87 1.85 3.52 -13.20
N TYR A 88 3.16 3.79 -13.28
CA TYR A 88 4.05 3.10 -14.18
C TYR A 88 4.10 1.59 -13.90
N CYS A 89 4.30 1.18 -12.64
CA CYS A 89 4.36 -0.23 -12.26
C CYS A 89 3.00 -0.93 -12.41
N ALA A 90 1.89 -0.25 -12.09
CA ALA A 90 0.54 -0.79 -12.29
C ALA A 90 0.28 -1.13 -13.77
N ARG A 91 0.65 -0.22 -14.70
CA ARG A 91 0.55 -0.50 -16.16
C ARG A 91 1.45 -1.62 -16.65
N GLN A 92 2.51 -1.95 -15.92
CA GLN A 92 3.38 -3.08 -16.24
C GLN A 92 2.88 -4.41 -15.65
N GLY A 93 1.73 -4.42 -15.00
CA GLY A 93 1.18 -5.62 -14.37
C GLY A 93 1.96 -6.04 -13.12
N TRP A 94 2.46 -5.08 -12.33
CA TRP A 94 3.03 -5.37 -11.02
C TRP A 94 1.92 -5.35 -9.96
N LEU A 95 2.10 -6.15 -8.91
CA LEU A 95 1.30 -6.06 -7.70
C LEU A 95 1.75 -4.82 -6.93
N VAL A 96 0.82 -3.90 -6.68
CA VAL A 96 1.09 -2.63 -6.00
C VAL A 96 0.58 -2.67 -4.57
N LEU A 97 1.49 -2.56 -3.62
CA LEU A 97 1.22 -2.39 -2.21
C LEU A 97 1.47 -0.93 -1.83
N HIS A 98 0.41 -0.12 -1.87
CA HIS A 98 0.49 1.31 -1.59
C HIS A 98 0.01 1.62 -0.17
N ILE A 99 0.82 2.37 0.57
CA ILE A 99 0.49 2.95 1.87
C ILE A 99 0.50 4.48 1.69
N PRO A 100 -0.67 5.13 1.66
CA PRO A 100 -0.80 6.52 1.22
C PRO A 100 -0.30 7.56 2.23
N ASP A 101 -0.30 7.25 3.53
CA ASP A 101 0.35 8.04 4.58
C ASP A 101 0.55 7.15 5.81
N ALA A 102 1.80 6.71 6.04
CA ALA A 102 2.13 5.89 7.21
C ALA A 102 1.92 6.64 8.54
N HIS A 103 1.85 7.98 8.54
CA HIS A 103 1.57 8.74 9.75
C HIS A 103 0.16 8.49 10.27
N LEU A 104 -0.81 8.11 9.42
CA LEU A 104 -2.17 7.79 9.86
C LEU A 104 -2.24 6.54 10.74
N TRP A 105 -1.22 5.69 10.70
CA TRP A 105 -1.12 4.49 11.52
C TRP A 105 -0.48 4.76 12.89
N VAL A 106 0.22 5.88 13.06
CA VAL A 106 0.90 6.20 14.33
C VAL A 106 0.30 7.41 15.06
N LYS A 107 -0.76 8.01 14.51
CA LYS A 107 -1.47 9.15 15.08
C LYS A 107 -2.98 9.02 14.90
N ASN A 108 -3.74 9.70 15.75
CA ASN A 108 -5.20 9.86 15.62
C ASN A 108 -5.99 8.55 15.42
N CYS A 109 -5.54 7.45 16.05
CA CYS A 109 -6.30 6.21 16.05
C CYS A 109 -7.45 6.31 17.04
N ARG A 110 -8.69 6.11 16.57
CA ARG A 110 -9.89 6.16 17.42
C ARG A 110 -10.06 4.90 18.25
N GLU A 111 -9.76 3.75 17.66
CA GLU A 111 -9.95 2.44 18.27
C GLU A 111 -8.62 1.71 18.22
N LEU A 112 -8.08 1.44 19.41
CA LEU A 112 -6.88 0.64 19.59
C LEU A 112 -7.30 -0.59 20.38
N MET A 113 -7.01 -1.78 19.84
CA MET A 113 -7.42 -3.03 20.46
C MET A 113 -6.19 -3.88 20.78
N GLN A 114 -6.23 -4.68 21.84
CA GLN A 114 -5.18 -5.68 22.03
C GLN A 114 -5.30 -6.78 20.96
N SER A 115 -4.17 -7.10 20.32
CA SER A 115 -4.19 -8.09 19.25
C SER A 115 -4.51 -9.49 19.78
N SER A 116 -5.36 -10.19 19.02
CA SER A 116 -5.76 -11.56 19.36
C SER A 116 -4.65 -12.57 19.06
N TYR A 117 -3.80 -12.25 18.07
CA TYR A 117 -2.68 -13.08 17.66
C TYR A 117 -1.43 -12.88 18.52
N ASN A 118 -1.12 -11.63 18.89
CA ASN A 118 0.00 -11.31 19.77
C ASN A 118 -0.40 -10.32 20.87
N LYS A 119 -0.44 -10.80 22.12
CA LYS A 119 -0.86 -9.99 23.28
C LYS A 119 0.02 -8.76 23.53
N GLU A 120 1.24 -8.72 23.03
CA GLU A 120 2.14 -7.56 23.16
C GLU A 120 1.86 -6.46 22.12
N ARG A 121 1.04 -6.77 21.11
CA ARG A 121 0.71 -5.87 20.00
C ARG A 121 -0.69 -5.28 20.09
N LEU A 122 -0.90 -4.21 19.36
CA LEU A 122 -2.12 -3.43 19.33
C LEU A 122 -2.62 -3.33 17.89
N ASP A 123 -3.87 -3.72 17.68
CA ASP A 123 -4.54 -3.74 16.40
C ASP A 123 -5.26 -2.40 16.13
N GLN A 124 -5.26 -2.00 14.86
CA GLN A 124 -5.97 -0.84 14.33
C GLN A 124 -6.99 -1.25 13.26
N PRO A 125 -8.14 -1.81 13.67
CA PRO A 125 -9.05 -2.51 12.77
C PRO A 125 -9.67 -1.58 11.71
N LEU A 126 -9.95 -0.31 12.03
CA LEU A 126 -10.52 0.65 11.09
C LEU A 126 -9.54 1.01 9.96
N GLN A 127 -8.28 1.28 10.32
CA GLN A 127 -7.20 1.61 9.39
C GLN A 127 -6.88 0.40 8.50
N ALA A 128 -6.82 -0.80 9.11
CA ALA A 128 -6.60 -2.04 8.40
C ALA A 128 -7.72 -2.32 7.39
N SER A 129 -8.99 -2.19 7.79
CA SER A 129 -10.15 -2.39 6.91
C SER A 129 -10.17 -1.38 5.75
N PHE A 130 -9.91 -0.10 6.04
CA PHE A 130 -9.80 0.93 5.00
C PHE A 130 -8.69 0.61 4.01
N TRP A 131 -7.52 0.17 4.49
CA TRP A 131 -6.42 -0.23 3.62
C TRP A 131 -6.78 -1.46 2.77
N LEU A 132 -7.35 -2.51 3.37
CA LEU A 132 -7.78 -3.74 2.67
C LEU A 132 -8.79 -3.45 1.55
N LYS A 133 -9.74 -2.54 1.77
CA LYS A 133 -10.75 -2.18 0.77
C LYS A 133 -10.09 -1.60 -0.48
N ASN A 134 -9.12 -0.70 -0.28
CA ASN A 134 -8.40 -0.07 -1.37
C ASN A 134 -7.41 -1.04 -2.04
N PHE A 135 -6.74 -1.88 -1.24
CA PHE A 135 -5.86 -2.93 -1.75
C PHE A 135 -6.60 -3.91 -2.65
N LYS A 136 -7.84 -4.28 -2.30
CA LYS A 136 -8.74 -5.10 -3.12
C LYS A 136 -9.01 -4.48 -4.48
N THR A 137 -9.38 -3.19 -4.51
CA THR A 137 -9.67 -2.46 -5.74
C THR A 137 -8.46 -2.42 -6.69
N SER A 138 -7.26 -2.16 -6.18
CA SER A 138 -6.07 -2.03 -7.03
C SER A 138 -5.50 -3.35 -7.54
N ASN A 139 -5.72 -4.46 -6.82
CA ASN A 139 -5.03 -5.73 -7.09
C ASN A 139 -6.01 -6.90 -7.31
N GLU A 140 -7.25 -6.63 -7.71
CA GLU A 140 -8.32 -7.65 -7.81
C GLU A 140 -7.90 -8.89 -8.62
N ARG A 141 -7.14 -8.68 -9.71
CA ARG A 141 -6.59 -9.77 -10.52
C ARG A 141 -5.69 -10.70 -9.71
N PHE A 142 -4.71 -10.15 -9.00
CA PHE A 142 -3.74 -10.93 -8.22
C PHE A 142 -4.40 -11.65 -7.04
N LEU A 143 -5.47 -11.09 -6.48
CA LEU A 143 -6.19 -11.71 -5.37
C LEU A 143 -6.86 -13.04 -5.74
N LYS A 144 -7.17 -13.24 -7.02
CA LYS A 144 -7.73 -14.50 -7.54
C LYS A 144 -6.62 -15.51 -7.88
N GLU A 145 -5.45 -15.03 -8.29
CA GLU A 145 -4.32 -15.86 -8.71
C GLU A 145 -3.47 -16.36 -7.52
N ILE A 146 -3.24 -15.49 -6.52
CA ILE A 146 -2.44 -15.81 -5.33
C ILE A 146 -3.26 -16.70 -4.39
N LYS A 147 -2.68 -17.82 -3.96
CA LYS A 147 -3.33 -18.80 -3.07
C LYS A 147 -2.64 -18.87 -1.73
N THR A 148 -3.39 -19.06 -0.65
CA THR A 148 -2.82 -19.26 0.70
C THR A 148 -1.96 -20.51 0.75
N GLN A 149 -0.78 -20.42 1.39
CA GLN A 149 0.12 -21.55 1.61
C GLN A 149 -0.11 -22.23 2.97
N LYS A 150 -0.97 -21.64 3.82
CA LYS A 150 -1.28 -22.15 5.15
C LYS A 150 -2.74 -21.96 5.48
N LYS A 151 -3.21 -22.75 6.44
CA LYS A 151 -4.49 -22.54 7.11
C LYS A 151 -4.39 -21.35 8.08
N TYR A 152 -5.35 -20.44 8.00
CA TYR A 152 -5.48 -19.27 8.88
C TYR A 152 -6.77 -19.37 9.68
N VAL A 153 -6.69 -19.24 11.01
CA VAL A 153 -7.83 -19.34 11.92
C VAL A 153 -8.20 -17.96 12.41
N TRP A 154 -9.44 -17.54 12.16
CA TRP A 154 -9.96 -16.20 12.48
C TRP A 154 -10.77 -16.18 13.77
N GLY A 155 -11.20 -17.35 14.23
CA GLY A 155 -11.98 -17.56 15.45
C GLY A 155 -12.29 -19.04 15.64
N LYS A 156 -13.16 -19.36 16.61
CA LYS A 156 -13.47 -20.76 16.96
C LYS A 156 -14.13 -21.57 15.83
N ARG A 157 -14.83 -20.91 14.91
CA ARG A 157 -15.63 -21.55 13.85
C ARG A 157 -15.21 -21.17 12.44
N GLU A 158 -14.30 -20.22 12.30
CA GLU A 158 -13.93 -19.67 10.99
C GLU A 158 -12.44 -19.83 10.74
N SER A 159 -12.13 -20.46 9.62
CA SER A 159 -10.79 -20.60 9.09
C SER A 159 -10.81 -20.46 7.57
N THR A 160 -9.71 -19.93 7.03
CA THR A 160 -9.38 -20.04 5.61
C THR A 160 -8.40 -21.18 5.47
N GLU A 161 -8.77 -22.22 4.73
CA GLU A 161 -7.89 -23.38 4.49
C GLU A 161 -6.74 -23.02 3.54
N GLU A 162 -5.76 -23.92 3.45
CA GLU A 162 -4.68 -23.83 2.48
C GLU A 162 -5.20 -23.95 1.04
N GLY A 163 -4.57 -23.25 0.10
CA GLY A 163 -4.90 -23.28 -1.33
C GLY A 163 -6.07 -22.38 -1.74
N ARG A 164 -6.67 -21.63 -0.81
CA ARG A 164 -7.76 -20.67 -1.09
C ARG A 164 -7.20 -19.37 -1.68
N PRO A 165 -7.94 -18.67 -2.54
CA PRO A 165 -7.50 -17.40 -3.11
C PRO A 165 -7.30 -16.33 -2.01
N LEU A 166 -6.28 -15.50 -2.15
CA LEU A 166 -5.95 -14.44 -1.20
C LEU A 166 -7.09 -13.43 -1.05
N GLY A 167 -7.94 -13.29 -2.08
CA GLY A 167 -9.16 -12.50 -2.02
C GLY A 167 -10.10 -12.90 -0.89
N GLU A 168 -10.18 -14.18 -0.51
CA GLU A 168 -11.04 -14.62 0.61
C GLU A 168 -10.52 -14.12 1.96
N VAL A 169 -9.21 -14.05 2.14
CA VAL A 169 -8.59 -13.46 3.34
C VAL A 169 -8.95 -11.97 3.43
N VAL A 170 -8.86 -11.27 2.30
CA VAL A 170 -9.21 -9.84 2.22
C VAL A 170 -10.70 -9.62 2.53
N GLU A 171 -11.58 -10.44 1.95
CA GLU A 171 -13.02 -10.39 2.20
C GLU A 171 -13.38 -10.70 3.66
N GLN A 172 -12.71 -11.68 4.26
CA GLN A 172 -12.88 -12.00 5.68
C GLN A 172 -12.52 -10.82 6.58
N GLY A 173 -11.40 -10.14 6.29
CA GLY A 173 -11.00 -8.92 7.02
C GLY A 173 -11.95 -7.74 6.82
N LEU A 174 -12.57 -7.63 5.64
CA LEU A 174 -13.57 -6.59 5.34
C LEU A 174 -14.93 -6.89 6.00
N ALA A 175 -15.36 -8.15 6.02
CA ALA A 175 -16.61 -8.58 6.65
C ALA A 175 -16.53 -8.48 8.17
N ARG A 176 -15.36 -8.76 8.76
CA ARG A 176 -15.13 -8.70 10.21
C ARG A 176 -13.98 -7.76 10.52
N VAL A 177 -14.33 -6.48 10.69
CA VAL A 177 -13.39 -5.38 10.94
C VAL A 177 -12.42 -5.67 12.10
N ARG A 178 -12.88 -6.37 13.16
CA ARG A 178 -12.03 -6.80 14.28
C ARG A 178 -10.79 -7.61 13.87
N ASN A 179 -10.92 -8.43 12.82
CA ASN A 179 -9.84 -9.29 12.32
C ASN A 179 -9.09 -8.64 11.14
N ALA A 180 -9.42 -7.40 10.78
CA ALA A 180 -8.82 -6.73 9.63
C ALA A 180 -7.30 -6.57 9.78
N SER A 181 -6.82 -6.24 10.98
CA SER A 181 -5.38 -6.11 11.25
C SER A 181 -4.62 -7.42 11.02
N ASP A 182 -5.17 -8.53 11.54
CA ASP A 182 -4.63 -9.87 11.31
C ASP A 182 -4.67 -10.24 9.82
N ALA A 183 -5.76 -9.90 9.12
CA ALA A 183 -5.89 -10.13 7.68
C ALA A 183 -4.85 -9.36 6.87
N VAL A 184 -4.55 -8.11 7.22
CA VAL A 184 -3.44 -7.35 6.62
C VAL A 184 -2.11 -8.07 6.85
N GLY A 185 -1.83 -8.51 8.08
CA GLY A 185 -0.62 -9.25 8.40
C GLY A 185 -0.47 -10.54 7.58
N VAL A 186 -1.57 -11.28 7.40
CA VAL A 186 -1.61 -12.49 6.55
C VAL A 186 -1.33 -12.15 5.09
N VAL A 187 -1.99 -11.12 4.55
CA VAL A 187 -1.78 -10.66 3.17
C VAL A 187 -0.33 -10.29 2.92
N LEU A 188 0.28 -9.49 3.80
CA LEU A 188 1.69 -9.09 3.69
C LEU A 188 2.63 -10.30 3.76
N LYS A 189 2.34 -11.26 4.63
CA LYS A 189 3.14 -12.48 4.81
C LYS A 189 3.09 -13.37 3.56
N GLU A 190 1.91 -13.63 3.02
CA GLU A 190 1.71 -14.46 1.83
C GLU A 190 2.36 -13.82 0.59
N ILE A 191 2.15 -12.52 0.38
CA ILE A 191 2.78 -11.79 -0.73
C ILE A 191 4.29 -11.87 -0.64
N LYS A 192 4.87 -11.66 0.55
CA LYS A 192 6.33 -11.75 0.75
C LYS A 192 6.86 -13.15 0.45
N GLN A 193 6.16 -14.19 0.89
CA GLN A 193 6.58 -15.59 0.69
C GLN A 193 6.53 -15.96 -0.80
N GLN A 194 5.46 -15.60 -1.49
CA GLN A 194 5.23 -15.99 -2.88
C GLN A 194 5.96 -15.11 -3.90
N CYS A 195 6.33 -13.87 -3.55
CA CYS A 195 7.13 -13.01 -4.41
C CYS A 195 8.48 -13.64 -4.78
N HIS A 196 9.07 -14.47 -3.90
CA HIS A 196 10.34 -15.16 -4.15
C HIS A 196 10.22 -16.26 -5.21
N LEU A 197 9.01 -16.76 -5.47
CA LEU A 197 8.75 -17.81 -6.47
C LEU A 197 8.69 -17.25 -7.90
N GLY A 198 8.74 -15.93 -8.06
CA GLY A 198 8.74 -15.27 -9.38
C GLY A 198 7.36 -15.18 -10.04
N SER A 199 6.28 -15.57 -9.35
CA SER A 199 4.91 -15.58 -9.90
C SER A 199 4.38 -14.19 -10.26
N PHE A 200 4.84 -13.14 -9.57
CA PHE A 200 4.46 -11.75 -9.84
C PHE A 200 5.58 -10.80 -9.37
N ARG A 201 5.58 -9.58 -9.92
CA ARG A 201 6.48 -8.50 -9.48
C ARG A 201 5.79 -7.65 -8.43
N LEU A 202 6.50 -7.30 -7.35
CA LEU A 202 5.95 -6.54 -6.24
C LEU A 202 6.55 -5.13 -6.18
N LEU A 203 5.70 -4.12 -6.07
CA LEU A 203 6.07 -2.76 -5.68
C LEU A 203 5.49 -2.46 -4.30
N VAL A 204 6.35 -2.10 -3.35
CA VAL A 204 5.93 -1.55 -2.04
C VAL A 204 6.15 -0.04 -2.07
N ALA A 205 5.07 0.73 -2.12
CA ALA A 205 5.09 2.19 -2.13
C ALA A 205 4.57 2.71 -0.79
N VAL A 206 5.42 3.42 -0.04
CA VAL A 206 5.08 3.95 1.29
C VAL A 206 5.36 5.44 1.33
N ASP A 207 4.31 6.26 1.45
CA ASP A 207 4.47 7.67 1.75
C ASP A 207 4.60 7.89 3.27
N GLY A 208 5.48 8.82 3.64
CA GLY A 208 5.76 9.13 5.05
C GLY A 208 6.46 8.02 5.81
N VAL A 209 7.39 7.29 5.17
CA VAL A 209 8.06 6.11 5.76
C VAL A 209 8.75 6.38 7.11
N ASN A 210 9.15 7.63 7.36
CA ASN A 210 9.72 8.10 8.63
C ASN A 210 8.78 7.90 9.83
N ALA A 211 7.48 7.76 9.60
CA ALA A 211 6.48 7.48 10.63
C ALA A 211 6.68 6.12 11.31
N LEU A 212 7.22 5.13 10.59
CA LEU A 212 7.38 3.76 11.09
C LEU A 212 8.48 3.62 12.17
N TRP A 213 9.48 4.50 12.12
CA TRP A 213 10.59 4.55 13.09
C TRP A 213 10.53 5.77 14.01
N GLY A 214 9.42 6.50 13.98
CA GLY A 214 9.19 7.68 14.79
C GLY A 214 8.53 7.37 16.14
N ARG A 215 8.21 8.45 16.87
CA ARG A 215 7.36 8.36 18.07
C ARG A 215 5.90 8.31 17.64
N THR A 216 5.09 7.56 18.37
CA THR A 216 3.63 7.55 18.18
C THR A 216 2.97 8.57 19.12
N THR A 217 1.80 9.08 18.74
CA THR A 217 0.96 9.88 19.66
C THR A 217 -0.08 9.03 20.38
N LEU A 218 -0.05 7.71 20.18
CA LEU A 218 -1.03 6.78 20.70
C LEU A 218 -0.72 6.46 22.17
N LYS A 219 -1.78 6.27 22.94
CA LYS A 219 -1.70 5.92 24.36
C LYS A 219 -2.55 4.70 24.62
N LYS A 220 -2.10 3.85 25.54
CA LYS A 220 -2.91 2.75 26.07
C LYS A 220 -3.97 3.31 27.05
N GLU A 221 -4.86 2.45 27.53
CA GLU A 221 -5.88 2.81 28.52
C GLU A 221 -5.28 3.39 29.82
N ASP A 222 -4.11 2.91 30.22
CA ASP A 222 -3.32 3.39 31.36
C ASP A 222 -2.59 4.74 31.09
N LYS A 223 -2.82 5.35 29.93
CA LYS A 223 -2.17 6.59 29.44
C LYS A 223 -0.67 6.46 29.15
N SER A 224 -0.09 5.26 29.23
CA SER A 224 1.29 5.02 28.83
C SER A 224 1.46 5.18 27.31
N PRO A 225 2.61 5.66 26.83
CA PRO A 225 2.87 5.83 25.40
C PRO A 225 3.01 4.48 24.71
N VAL A 226 2.45 4.38 23.50
CA VAL A 226 2.62 3.21 22.63
C VAL A 226 3.89 3.40 21.78
N ARG A 227 4.71 2.36 21.69
CA ARG A 227 5.87 2.36 20.78
C ARG A 227 5.45 1.89 19.39
N SER A 228 6.16 2.32 18.35
CA SER A 228 5.81 1.97 16.96
C SER A 228 5.99 0.48 16.64
N ASP A 229 6.83 -0.24 17.39
CA ASP A 229 7.04 -1.69 17.27
C ASP A 229 5.92 -2.53 17.93
N MET A 230 5.06 -1.89 18.72
CA MET A 230 3.88 -2.53 19.34
C MET A 230 2.62 -2.42 18.48
N LEU A 231 2.68 -1.76 17.32
CA LEU A 231 1.58 -1.60 16.37
C LEU A 231 1.63 -2.63 15.25
#